data_AF-A0A963RPZ1-F1
#
_entry.id   AF-A0A963RPZ1-F1
#
_cell.length_a   1.000
_cell.length_b   1.000
_cell.length_c   1.000
_cell.angle_alpha   90.00
_cell.angle_beta   90.00
_cell.angle_gamma   90.00
#
_symmetry.space_group_name_H-M   'P 1'
#
loop_
_entity.id
_entity.type
_entity.pdbx_description
1 polymer ?
#
loop_
_entity_poly.entity_id
_entity_poly.type
_entity_poly.pdbx_seq_one_letter_code
_entity_poly.pdbx_strand_id
1 'polypeptide(L)'
;MQLADILIANGGRGFAAHEQFSVLPSAGPIPAGMIDTSDFTQRYFPPEMAVDFSIIPEDELPALVEEALLLPPIDLEAPSATLESTSILLLAPVPRNEWRAVSNRLTTRPLTLRPAAINLVATRKPLEILQQLRIPRLPPVVVPSDPSSAEWARLAALPNLWFVRRRNLAYRDDLAGEAIRVAGRDTADAAAPRLAALGLDTAANRVLERATPRAALEVQSLLASPRFAESPTLTAAALGELGQATTLDQAAVLRVAANMSAPGVGDGLTRLERARPDTVPSKTALKAMAEGCDWRSADTAAATVRGAELSGMARTVLRPQPVKPAAPAEPAPAPRAAARKASAAAVTGPGEKAATTPSGKRRKAAPAAAKPAPATKTKGGRK
;
A
#
# COMPACT_ATOMS: atom_id res chain seq x y z
N MET A 1 -15.70 -38.28 -21.40
CA MET A 1 -14.62 -38.87 -20.57
C MET A 1 -14.36 -37.93 -19.40
N GLN A 2 -14.15 -38.44 -18.19
CA GLN A 2 -13.83 -37.61 -17.03
C GLN A 2 -12.32 -37.27 -17.03
N LEU A 3 -11.93 -36.12 -16.48
CA LEU A 3 -10.53 -35.66 -16.40
C LEU A 3 -9.59 -36.68 -15.72
N ALA A 4 -10.11 -37.43 -14.74
CA ALA A 4 -9.36 -38.47 -14.04
C ALA A 4 -9.00 -39.65 -14.95
N ASP A 5 -9.89 -40.04 -15.86
CA ASP A 5 -9.65 -41.16 -16.80
C ASP A 5 -8.52 -40.83 -17.77
N ILE A 6 -8.43 -39.58 -18.21
CA ILE A 6 -7.40 -39.10 -19.14
C ILE A 6 -6.03 -39.07 -18.46
N LEU A 7 -5.96 -38.60 -17.20
CA LEU A 7 -4.72 -38.64 -16.41
C LEU A 7 -4.20 -40.07 -16.23
N ILE A 8 -5.09 -41.02 -15.94
CA ILE A 8 -4.73 -42.44 -15.80
C ILE A 8 -4.27 -43.00 -17.15
N ALA A 9 -4.98 -42.71 -18.23
CA ALA A 9 -4.61 -43.13 -19.58
C ALA A 9 -3.24 -42.57 -20.02
N ASN A 10 -2.87 -41.39 -19.55
CA ASN A 10 -1.58 -40.77 -19.83
C ASN A 10 -0.46 -41.17 -18.84
N GLY A 11 -0.70 -42.21 -18.03
CA GLY A 11 0.29 -42.72 -17.07
C GLY A 11 0.66 -41.72 -15.98
N GLY A 12 -0.25 -40.82 -15.61
CA GLY A 12 0.00 -39.75 -14.64
C GLY A 12 0.85 -38.59 -15.17
N ARG A 13 1.17 -38.57 -16.48
CA ARG A 13 1.83 -37.42 -17.11
C ARG A 13 0.80 -36.35 -17.46
N GLY A 14 1.15 -35.10 -17.22
CA GLY A 14 0.35 -33.95 -17.67
C GLY A 14 0.13 -33.97 -19.18
N PHE A 15 -0.97 -33.34 -19.63
CA PHE A 15 -1.37 -33.20 -21.03
C PHE A 15 -1.88 -31.78 -21.26
N ALA A 16 -1.85 -31.32 -22.51
CA ALA A 16 -2.39 -30.02 -22.86
C ALA A 16 -3.87 -30.14 -23.22
N ALA A 17 -4.73 -29.29 -22.66
CA ALA A 17 -6.19 -29.41 -22.81
C ALA A 17 -6.66 -29.42 -24.27
N HIS A 18 -5.98 -28.69 -25.16
CA HIS A 18 -6.32 -28.61 -26.58
C HIS A 18 -6.12 -29.93 -27.34
N GLU A 19 -5.34 -30.88 -26.80
CA GLU A 19 -5.13 -32.18 -27.44
C GLU A 19 -6.32 -33.14 -27.21
N GLN A 20 -7.15 -32.89 -26.19
CA GLN A 20 -8.26 -33.78 -25.79
C GLN A 20 -9.62 -33.07 -25.79
N PHE A 21 -9.63 -31.74 -25.74
CA PHE A 21 -10.84 -30.92 -25.70
C PHE A 21 -10.75 -29.79 -26.73
N SER A 22 -11.82 -29.61 -27.51
CA SER A 22 -11.98 -28.43 -28.38
C SER A 22 -12.47 -27.20 -27.61
N VAL A 23 -13.32 -27.42 -26.60
CA VAL A 23 -13.92 -26.37 -25.77
C VAL A 23 -13.85 -26.77 -24.30
N LEU A 24 -13.48 -25.82 -23.45
CA LEU A 24 -13.54 -25.92 -22.00
C LEU A 24 -14.67 -25.07 -21.42
N PRO A 25 -15.26 -25.47 -20.28
CA PRO A 25 -16.14 -24.58 -19.54
C PRO A 25 -15.37 -23.35 -19.03
N SER A 26 -16.11 -22.31 -18.64
CA SER A 26 -15.54 -21.07 -18.11
C SER A 26 -14.87 -21.24 -16.75
N ALA A 27 -15.18 -22.31 -16.03
CA ALA A 27 -14.50 -22.70 -14.80
C ALA A 27 -14.53 -24.23 -14.62
N GLY A 28 -13.53 -24.77 -13.93
CA GLY A 28 -13.45 -26.19 -13.63
C GLY A 28 -12.23 -26.58 -12.80
N PRO A 29 -12.15 -27.84 -12.35
CA PRO A 29 -10.96 -28.35 -11.69
C PRO A 29 -9.82 -28.48 -12.71
N ILE A 30 -8.59 -28.18 -12.29
CA ILE A 30 -7.41 -28.49 -13.08
C ILE A 30 -6.83 -29.85 -12.63
N PRO A 31 -6.37 -30.70 -13.57
CA PRO A 31 -5.69 -31.93 -13.21
C PRO A 31 -4.44 -31.70 -12.35
N ALA A 32 -4.17 -32.60 -11.42
CA ALA A 32 -2.97 -32.54 -10.59
C ALA A 32 -1.70 -32.66 -11.45
N GLY A 33 -0.62 -31.96 -11.05
CA GLY A 33 0.67 -32.02 -11.75
C GLY A 33 0.74 -31.24 -13.07
N MET A 34 -0.26 -30.39 -13.36
CA MET A 34 -0.25 -29.51 -14.55
C MET A 34 0.63 -28.28 -14.39
N ILE A 35 1.03 -27.94 -13.15
CA ILE A 35 1.98 -26.88 -12.82
C ILE A 35 3.27 -27.54 -12.33
N ASP A 36 4.40 -27.16 -12.90
CA ASP A 36 5.71 -27.55 -12.42
C ASP A 36 6.11 -26.68 -11.22
N THR A 37 6.41 -27.31 -10.09
CA THR A 37 6.71 -26.62 -8.83
C THR A 37 8.10 -25.99 -8.79
N SER A 38 8.98 -26.35 -9.74
CA SER A 38 10.35 -25.86 -9.79
C SER A 38 10.50 -24.55 -10.56
N ASP A 39 9.75 -24.40 -11.65
CA ASP A 39 9.86 -23.26 -12.57
C ASP A 39 8.53 -22.50 -12.80
N PHE A 40 7.45 -22.95 -12.12
CA PHE A 40 6.10 -22.41 -12.23
C PHE A 40 5.59 -22.38 -13.68
N THR A 41 5.97 -23.40 -14.47
CA THR A 41 5.42 -23.60 -15.81
C THR A 41 4.09 -24.35 -15.77
N GLN A 42 3.14 -23.94 -16.61
CA GLN A 42 1.83 -24.57 -16.77
C GLN A 42 1.78 -25.33 -18.10
N ARG A 43 1.26 -26.56 -18.09
CA ARG A 43 1.18 -27.44 -19.26
C ARG A 43 -0.22 -27.61 -19.83
N TYR A 44 -1.24 -27.13 -19.14
CA TYR A 44 -2.64 -27.44 -19.44
C TYR A 44 -3.26 -26.50 -20.49
N PHE A 45 -3.01 -25.20 -20.39
CA PHE A 45 -3.55 -24.20 -21.32
C PHE A 45 -2.57 -23.91 -22.48
N PRO A 46 -3.08 -23.52 -23.66
CA PRO A 46 -2.26 -23.07 -24.77
C PRO A 46 -1.29 -21.93 -24.37
N PRO A 47 -0.11 -21.85 -25.01
CA PRO A 47 0.91 -20.87 -24.66
C PRO A 47 0.51 -19.42 -24.94
N GLU A 48 -0.48 -19.19 -25.80
CA GLU A 48 -1.01 -17.87 -26.15
C GLU A 48 -1.84 -17.25 -25.02
N MET A 49 -2.41 -18.06 -24.13
CA MET A 49 -3.31 -17.59 -23.08
C MET A 49 -2.55 -17.03 -21.88
N ALA A 50 -3.05 -15.93 -21.31
CA ALA A 50 -2.51 -15.37 -20.07
C ALA A 50 -3.05 -16.15 -18.86
N VAL A 51 -2.13 -16.73 -18.10
CA VAL A 51 -2.45 -17.61 -16.97
C VAL A 51 -1.78 -17.10 -15.68
N ASP A 52 -2.60 -16.67 -14.73
CA ASP A 52 -2.15 -16.26 -13.40
C ASP A 52 -2.51 -17.33 -12.36
N PHE A 53 -1.73 -17.42 -11.28
CA PHE A 53 -1.97 -18.30 -10.14
C PHE A 53 -2.18 -17.47 -8.87
N SER A 54 -3.27 -17.73 -8.15
CA SER A 54 -3.60 -17.02 -6.91
C SER A 54 -4.15 -17.98 -5.87
N ILE A 55 -3.99 -17.60 -4.61
CA ILE A 55 -4.71 -18.23 -3.49
C ILE A 55 -6.13 -17.66 -3.39
N ILE A 56 -7.06 -18.49 -2.90
CA ILE A 56 -8.42 -18.07 -2.54
C ILE A 56 -8.89 -18.79 -1.27
N PRO A 57 -9.71 -18.17 -0.39
CA PRO A 57 -10.37 -18.90 0.67
C PRO A 57 -11.32 -19.97 0.10
N GLU A 58 -11.30 -21.18 0.66
CA GLU A 58 -12.16 -22.29 0.23
C GLU A 58 -13.66 -21.94 0.18
N ASP A 59 -14.12 -21.11 1.12
CA ASP A 59 -15.51 -20.65 1.22
C ASP A 59 -15.93 -19.66 0.11
N GLU A 60 -14.97 -18.98 -0.52
CA GLU A 60 -15.20 -18.00 -1.58
C GLU A 60 -15.10 -18.61 -2.99
N LEU A 61 -14.55 -19.83 -3.10
CA LEU A 61 -14.39 -20.52 -4.38
C LEU A 61 -15.73 -20.73 -5.12
N PRO A 62 -16.82 -21.21 -4.50
CA PRO A 62 -18.09 -21.40 -5.20
C PRO A 62 -18.63 -20.10 -5.79
N ALA A 63 -18.50 -18.98 -5.07
CA ALA A 63 -18.96 -17.68 -5.54
C ALA A 63 -18.22 -17.22 -6.81
N LEU A 64 -16.90 -17.41 -6.87
CA LEU A 64 -16.14 -17.10 -8.09
C LEU A 64 -16.47 -18.03 -9.25
N VAL A 65 -16.70 -19.31 -8.97
CA VAL A 65 -17.11 -20.27 -10.01
C VAL A 65 -18.47 -19.87 -10.60
N GLU A 66 -19.44 -19.48 -9.76
CA GLU A 66 -20.74 -19.00 -10.23
C GLU A 66 -20.61 -17.76 -11.12
N GLU A 67 -19.76 -16.79 -10.74
CA GLU A 67 -19.49 -15.62 -11.57
C GLU A 67 -18.84 -16.00 -12.91
N ALA A 68 -17.89 -16.94 -12.87
CA ALA A 68 -17.17 -17.40 -14.05
C ALA A 68 -18.08 -18.11 -15.05
N LEU A 69 -19.05 -18.90 -14.56
CA LEU A 69 -20.01 -19.62 -15.40
C LEU A 69 -20.94 -18.69 -16.18
N LEU A 70 -21.04 -17.40 -15.81
CA LEU A 70 -21.72 -16.38 -16.60
C LEU A 70 -20.93 -15.94 -17.85
N LEU A 71 -19.64 -16.28 -17.91
CA LEU A 71 -18.80 -15.99 -19.07
C LEU A 71 -18.95 -17.08 -20.14
N PRO A 72 -18.72 -16.74 -21.42
CA PRO A 72 -18.76 -17.74 -22.47
C PRO A 72 -17.71 -18.85 -22.21
N PRO A 73 -17.96 -20.09 -22.67
CA PRO A 73 -16.96 -21.15 -22.67
C PRO A 73 -15.66 -20.73 -23.38
N ILE A 74 -14.57 -21.43 -23.06
CA ILE A 74 -13.26 -21.20 -23.63
C ILE A 74 -13.11 -22.11 -24.85
N ASP A 75 -13.08 -21.51 -26.02
CA ASP A 75 -12.76 -22.19 -27.27
C ASP A 75 -11.23 -22.29 -27.42
N LEU A 76 -10.69 -23.51 -27.40
CA LEU A 76 -9.25 -23.77 -27.51
C LEU A 76 -8.76 -23.84 -28.96
N GLU A 77 -9.68 -23.97 -29.92
CA GLU A 77 -9.37 -24.00 -31.35
C GLU A 77 -9.44 -22.60 -31.99
N ALA A 78 -9.77 -21.58 -31.18
CA ALA A 78 -9.87 -20.20 -31.63
C ALA A 78 -8.52 -19.67 -32.15
N PRO A 79 -8.51 -18.66 -33.06
CA PRO A 79 -7.29 -18.02 -33.53
C PRO A 79 -6.46 -17.43 -32.37
N SER A 80 -5.13 -17.41 -32.51
CA SER A 80 -4.20 -16.94 -31.47
C SER A 80 -4.57 -15.56 -30.88
N ALA A 81 -5.01 -14.61 -31.70
CA ALA A 81 -5.44 -13.29 -31.22
C ALA A 81 -6.63 -13.35 -30.23
N THR A 82 -7.53 -14.33 -30.39
CA THR A 82 -8.64 -14.56 -29.48
C THR A 82 -8.17 -15.25 -28.19
N LEU A 83 -7.24 -16.20 -28.31
CA LEU A 83 -6.64 -16.89 -27.15
C LEU A 83 -5.83 -15.94 -26.28
N GLU A 84 -5.02 -15.06 -26.88
CA GLU A 84 -4.28 -13.99 -26.20
C GLU A 84 -5.21 -13.04 -25.45
N SER A 85 -6.38 -12.78 -26.03
CA SER A 85 -7.39 -11.97 -25.37
C SER A 85 -8.07 -12.68 -24.21
N THR A 86 -7.88 -13.99 -24.00
CA THR A 86 -8.57 -14.73 -22.94
C THR A 86 -7.66 -14.91 -21.72
N SER A 87 -8.08 -14.32 -20.60
CA SER A 87 -7.37 -14.44 -19.32
C SER A 87 -7.95 -15.54 -18.43
N ILE A 88 -7.07 -16.36 -17.86
CA ILE A 88 -7.41 -17.45 -16.94
C ILE A 88 -6.69 -17.23 -15.61
N LEU A 89 -7.41 -17.48 -14.52
CA LEU A 89 -6.88 -17.51 -13.17
C LEU A 89 -6.97 -18.92 -12.61
N LEU A 90 -5.82 -19.49 -12.23
CA LEU A 90 -5.75 -20.70 -11.43
C LEU A 90 -5.83 -20.31 -9.95
N LEU A 91 -6.65 -21.06 -9.24
CA LEU A 91 -7.00 -20.85 -7.85
C LEU A 91 -6.50 -22.02 -7.03
N ALA A 92 -5.66 -21.71 -6.06
CA ALA A 92 -5.33 -22.60 -4.95
C ALA A 92 -6.30 -22.33 -3.79
N PRO A 93 -7.31 -23.19 -3.57
CA PRO A 93 -8.16 -23.07 -2.40
C PRO A 93 -7.35 -23.31 -1.12
N VAL A 94 -7.49 -22.39 -0.16
CA VAL A 94 -6.84 -22.44 1.14
C VAL A 94 -7.90 -22.36 2.24
N PRO A 95 -7.87 -23.23 3.26
CA PRO A 95 -8.74 -23.14 4.41
C PRO A 95 -8.67 -21.77 5.11
N ARG A 96 -9.81 -21.22 5.54
CA ARG A 96 -9.91 -19.87 6.13
C ARG A 96 -9.01 -19.67 7.36
N ASN A 97 -8.78 -20.72 8.14
CA ASN A 97 -7.88 -20.72 9.30
C ASN A 97 -6.39 -20.58 8.91
N GLU A 98 -5.98 -21.13 7.77
CA GLU A 98 -4.60 -21.05 7.26
C GLU A 98 -4.35 -19.79 6.41
N TRP A 99 -5.41 -19.15 5.91
CA TRP A 99 -5.35 -17.99 5.00
C TRP A 99 -4.36 -16.92 5.44
N ARG A 100 -4.43 -16.47 6.71
CA ARG A 100 -3.54 -15.42 7.23
C ARG A 100 -2.08 -15.85 7.27
N ALA A 101 -1.82 -17.12 7.59
CA ALA A 101 -0.46 -17.64 7.64
C ALA A 101 0.14 -17.73 6.24
N VAL A 102 -0.61 -18.28 5.28
CA VAL A 102 -0.19 -18.41 3.88
C VAL A 102 -0.01 -17.02 3.25
N SER A 103 -1.00 -16.13 3.38
CA SER A 103 -0.91 -14.78 2.80
C SER A 103 0.24 -13.93 3.35
N ASN A 104 0.72 -14.18 4.57
CA ASN A 104 1.88 -13.46 5.12
C ASN A 104 3.22 -14.04 4.64
N ARG A 105 3.25 -15.29 4.16
CA ARG A 105 4.45 -15.91 3.59
C ARG A 105 4.68 -15.52 2.14
N LEU A 106 3.60 -15.22 1.42
CA LEU A 106 3.66 -14.80 0.02
C LEU A 106 4.07 -13.33 -0.11
N THR A 107 5.08 -13.06 -0.93
CA THR A 107 5.51 -11.69 -1.26
C THR A 107 4.62 -11.06 -2.34
N THR A 108 4.17 -11.87 -3.30
CA THR A 108 3.29 -11.47 -4.41
C THR A 108 1.90 -12.10 -4.24
N ARG A 109 0.86 -11.49 -4.83
CA ARG A 109 -0.53 -11.97 -4.71
C ARG A 109 -0.92 -12.87 -5.88
N PRO A 110 -0.95 -12.41 -7.14
CA PRO A 110 -0.93 -13.31 -8.27
C PRO A 110 0.52 -13.62 -8.67
N LEU A 111 0.78 -14.88 -9.01
CA LEU A 111 2.00 -15.36 -9.64
C LEU A 111 1.67 -15.67 -11.11
N THR A 112 2.25 -14.94 -12.05
CA THR A 112 2.07 -15.24 -13.48
C THR A 112 2.81 -16.53 -13.84
N LEU A 113 2.08 -17.50 -14.41
CA LEU A 113 2.63 -18.79 -14.80
C LEU A 113 3.23 -18.72 -16.20
N ARG A 114 4.34 -19.42 -16.40
CA ARG A 114 4.99 -19.52 -17.71
C ARG A 114 4.34 -20.63 -18.51
N PRO A 115 4.01 -20.43 -19.79
CA PRO A 115 3.53 -21.54 -20.60
C PRO A 115 4.66 -22.54 -20.86
N ALA A 116 4.39 -23.83 -20.61
CA ALA A 116 5.28 -24.92 -20.95
C ALA A 116 5.19 -25.17 -22.46
N ALA A 117 5.96 -24.39 -23.23
CA ALA A 117 6.00 -24.55 -24.67
C ALA A 117 6.84 -25.78 -25.06
N ILE A 118 6.22 -26.96 -25.04
CA ILE A 118 6.85 -28.23 -25.47
C ILE A 118 7.28 -28.15 -26.95
N ASN A 119 6.53 -27.43 -27.78
CA ASN A 119 6.75 -27.37 -29.23
C ASN A 119 7.49 -26.10 -29.74
N LEU A 120 7.80 -25.12 -28.89
CA LEU A 120 8.63 -23.97 -29.30
C LEU A 120 10.14 -24.24 -29.19
N VAL A 121 10.55 -25.42 -28.69
CA VAL A 121 11.96 -25.84 -28.80
C VAL A 121 12.36 -26.03 -30.27
N ALA A 122 11.41 -26.38 -31.15
CA ALA A 122 11.64 -26.54 -32.59
C ALA A 122 11.65 -25.23 -33.39
N THR A 123 11.07 -24.15 -32.88
CA THR A 123 11.09 -22.81 -33.52
C THR A 123 12.14 -21.88 -32.93
N ARG A 124 12.84 -22.28 -31.86
CA ARG A 124 14.04 -21.59 -31.38
C ARG A 124 15.08 -21.60 -32.49
N LYS A 125 15.69 -20.43 -32.74
CA LYS A 125 16.76 -20.29 -33.71
C LYS A 125 17.83 -21.35 -33.41
N PRO A 126 18.35 -22.09 -34.40
CA PRO A 126 19.29 -23.19 -34.17
C PRO A 126 20.54 -22.79 -33.36
N LEU A 127 20.87 -21.49 -33.34
CA LEU A 127 21.94 -20.92 -32.53
C LEU A 127 21.68 -20.99 -31.02
N GLU A 128 20.43 -20.84 -30.55
CA GLU A 128 20.09 -20.96 -29.12
C GLU A 128 20.20 -22.41 -28.64
N ILE A 129 19.85 -23.38 -29.48
CA ILE A 129 20.01 -24.81 -29.20
C ILE A 129 21.50 -25.15 -29.09
N LEU A 130 22.34 -24.60 -29.97
CA LEU A 130 23.79 -24.76 -29.92
C LEU A 130 24.44 -24.04 -28.72
N GLN A 131 23.86 -22.94 -28.24
CA GLN A 131 24.29 -22.28 -27.00
C GLN A 131 23.92 -23.06 -25.74
N GLN A 132 22.79 -23.78 -25.75
CA GLN A 132 22.38 -24.64 -24.64
C GLN A 132 23.16 -25.97 -24.59
N LEU A 133 23.69 -26.43 -25.73
CA LEU A 133 24.54 -27.62 -25.83
C LEU A 133 26.01 -27.38 -25.45
N ARG A 134 26.42 -26.15 -25.14
CA ARG A 134 27.79 -25.85 -24.73
C ARG A 134 27.91 -25.47 -23.26
N ILE A 135 28.74 -26.28 -22.60
CA ILE A 135 29.42 -26.13 -21.31
C ILE A 135 28.72 -26.89 -20.18
N PRO A 136 29.37 -27.91 -19.58
CA PRO A 136 28.95 -28.46 -18.29
C PRO A 136 29.08 -27.33 -17.27
N ARG A 137 27.96 -26.68 -16.95
CA ARG A 137 27.90 -25.73 -15.85
C ARG A 137 28.09 -26.51 -14.57
N LEU A 138 29.01 -26.05 -13.71
CA LEU A 138 29.06 -26.43 -12.30
C LEU A 138 27.63 -26.45 -11.75
N PRO A 139 27.28 -27.40 -10.87
CA PRO A 139 25.95 -27.43 -10.25
C PRO A 139 25.65 -26.04 -9.68
N PRO A 140 24.47 -25.47 -9.97
CA PRO A 140 24.13 -24.16 -9.46
C PRO A 140 24.24 -24.19 -7.94
N VAL A 141 24.91 -23.18 -7.38
CA VAL A 141 24.90 -22.90 -5.95
C VAL A 141 23.44 -22.95 -5.50
N VAL A 142 23.12 -23.82 -4.55
CA VAL A 142 21.80 -23.89 -3.93
C VAL A 142 21.59 -22.56 -3.20
N VAL A 143 20.98 -21.61 -3.90
CA VAL A 143 20.48 -20.38 -3.27
C VAL A 143 19.41 -20.86 -2.27
N PRO A 144 19.44 -20.42 -1.00
CA PRO A 144 18.35 -20.74 -0.08
C PRO A 144 17.04 -20.31 -0.74
N SER A 145 16.15 -21.29 -0.99
CA SER A 145 14.89 -21.04 -1.66
C SER A 145 14.14 -19.96 -0.90
N ASP A 146 13.77 -18.89 -1.58
CA ASP A 146 12.93 -17.86 -1.00
C ASP A 146 11.68 -18.52 -0.37
N PRO A 147 11.35 -18.23 0.91
CA PRO A 147 10.22 -18.85 1.59
C PRO A 147 8.88 -18.64 0.86
N SER A 148 8.72 -17.51 0.15
CA SER A 148 7.52 -17.27 -0.67
C SER A 148 7.45 -18.25 -1.85
N SER A 149 8.58 -18.48 -2.52
CA SER A 149 8.67 -19.44 -3.62
C SER A 149 8.40 -20.88 -3.16
N ALA A 150 8.88 -21.26 -1.98
CA ALA A 150 8.59 -22.58 -1.38
C ALA A 150 7.09 -22.74 -1.04
N GLU A 151 6.43 -21.68 -0.55
CA GLU A 151 4.98 -21.71 -0.29
C GLU A 151 4.18 -21.80 -1.60
N TRP A 152 4.58 -21.07 -2.64
CA TRP A 152 3.97 -21.20 -3.97
C TRP A 152 4.12 -22.61 -4.54
N ALA A 153 5.28 -23.25 -4.37
CA ALA A 153 5.51 -24.63 -4.80
C ALA A 153 4.61 -25.62 -4.05
N ARG A 154 4.42 -25.43 -2.73
CA ARG A 154 3.45 -26.21 -1.93
C ARG A 154 2.03 -26.05 -2.48
N LEU A 155 1.60 -24.83 -2.76
CA LEU A 155 0.26 -24.54 -3.26
C LEU A 155 0.03 -25.11 -4.67
N ALA A 156 1.03 -25.04 -5.55
CA ALA A 156 0.97 -25.61 -6.90
C ALA A 156 0.90 -27.15 -6.90
N ALA A 157 1.38 -27.81 -5.84
CA ALA A 157 1.31 -29.25 -5.66
C ALA A 157 -0.07 -29.74 -5.14
N LEU A 158 -0.99 -28.83 -4.82
CA LEU A 158 -2.31 -29.21 -4.33
C LEU A 158 -3.10 -29.99 -5.41
N PRO A 159 -3.86 -31.03 -5.02
CA PRO A 159 -4.64 -31.83 -5.98
C PRO A 159 -5.97 -31.17 -6.37
N ASN A 160 -6.45 -30.19 -5.60
CA ASN A 160 -7.77 -29.56 -5.72
C ASN A 160 -7.69 -28.14 -6.30
N LEU A 161 -6.79 -27.92 -7.25
CA LEU A 161 -6.69 -26.65 -7.93
C LEU A 161 -7.89 -26.43 -8.87
N TRP A 162 -8.28 -25.17 -9.04
CA TRP A 162 -9.37 -24.77 -9.94
C TRP A 162 -8.88 -23.75 -10.95
N PHE A 163 -9.50 -23.69 -12.11
CA PHE A 163 -9.32 -22.60 -13.06
C PHE A 163 -10.64 -21.87 -13.25
N VAL A 164 -10.54 -20.56 -13.46
CA VAL A 164 -11.65 -19.65 -13.70
C VAL A 164 -11.27 -18.68 -14.82
N ARG A 165 -12.13 -18.52 -15.81
CA ARG A 165 -12.04 -17.47 -16.82
C ARG A 165 -12.32 -16.12 -16.14
N ARG A 166 -11.48 -15.13 -16.40
CA ARG A 166 -11.71 -13.76 -15.94
C ARG A 166 -12.31 -12.90 -17.03
N ARG A 167 -13.05 -11.87 -16.62
CA ARG A 167 -13.36 -10.75 -17.50
C ARG A 167 -12.06 -10.03 -17.80
N ASN A 168 -11.72 -9.92 -19.08
CA ASN A 168 -10.49 -9.28 -19.52
C ASN A 168 -10.50 -7.80 -19.10
N LEU A 169 -9.75 -7.49 -18.06
CA LEU A 169 -9.38 -6.12 -17.76
C LEU A 169 -8.15 -5.84 -18.62
N ALA A 170 -8.22 -4.80 -19.45
CA ALA A 170 -7.05 -4.33 -20.18
C ALA A 170 -5.89 -4.20 -19.19
N TYR A 171 -4.82 -4.95 -19.48
CA TYR A 171 -3.58 -4.98 -18.72
C TYR A 171 -3.16 -3.53 -18.39
N ARG A 172 -3.42 -3.11 -17.16
CA ARG A 172 -2.63 -2.04 -16.56
C ARG A 172 -1.60 -2.80 -15.77
N ASP A 173 -0.37 -2.80 -16.28
CA ASP A 173 0.83 -3.07 -15.48
C ASP A 173 0.53 -2.60 -14.07
N ASP A 174 0.69 -3.53 -13.13
CA ASP A 174 0.63 -3.36 -11.70
C ASP A 174 0.39 -1.92 -11.29
N LEU A 175 -0.73 -1.65 -10.62
CA LEU A 175 -0.82 -0.46 -9.79
C LEU A 175 0.40 -0.55 -8.84
N ALA A 176 1.51 0.09 -9.23
CA ALA A 176 2.80 0.03 -8.59
C ALA A 176 2.68 0.78 -7.27
N GLY A 177 2.09 0.09 -6.31
CA GLY A 177 1.66 0.60 -5.04
C GLY A 177 2.01 -0.45 -4.02
N GLU A 178 3.08 -0.20 -3.29
CA GLU A 178 3.45 -1.03 -2.16
C GLU A 178 2.44 -0.79 -1.03
N ALA A 179 1.76 -1.84 -0.57
CA ALA A 179 0.82 -1.74 0.54
C ALA A 179 1.60 -1.48 1.83
N ILE A 180 1.69 -0.21 2.25
CA ILE A 180 2.29 0.18 3.52
C ILE A 180 1.24 0.01 4.62
N ARG A 181 1.50 -0.86 5.61
CA ARG A 181 0.63 -0.96 6.78
C ARG A 181 0.81 0.29 7.64
N VAL A 182 -0.27 1.04 7.81
CA VAL A 182 -0.36 2.18 8.73
C VAL A 182 -0.89 1.66 10.07
N ALA A 183 -0.01 1.43 11.04
CA ALA A 183 -0.41 1.18 12.43
C ALA A 183 -0.35 2.51 13.21
N GLY A 184 -1.37 2.81 14.01
CA GLY A 184 -1.35 3.97 14.92
C GLY A 184 -1.80 5.32 14.33
N ARG A 185 -2.63 5.33 13.28
CA ARG A 185 -3.09 6.56 12.60
C ARG A 185 -3.68 7.61 13.55
N ASP A 186 -4.39 7.18 14.59
CA ASP A 186 -5.00 8.08 15.58
C ASP A 186 -3.96 8.97 16.29
N THR A 187 -2.74 8.46 16.49
CA THR A 187 -1.65 9.22 17.13
C THR A 187 -0.91 10.13 16.14
N ALA A 188 -0.86 9.75 14.86
CA ALA A 188 -0.25 10.54 13.80
C ALA A 188 -1.11 11.76 13.44
N ASP A 189 -2.44 11.60 13.35
CA ASP A 189 -3.37 12.70 13.08
C ASP A 189 -3.40 13.75 14.20
N ALA A 190 -3.09 13.35 15.45
CA ALA A 190 -2.95 14.26 16.59
C ALA A 190 -1.63 15.08 16.59
N ALA A 191 -0.61 14.67 15.84
CA ALA A 191 0.70 15.34 15.83
C ALA A 191 0.67 16.66 15.04
N ALA A 192 -0.09 16.74 13.95
CA ALA A 192 -0.18 17.93 13.09
C ALA A 192 -0.64 19.22 13.83
N PRO A 193 -1.77 19.22 14.57
CA PRO A 193 -2.20 20.42 15.30
C PRO A 193 -1.21 20.82 16.41
N ARG A 194 -0.55 19.83 17.04
CA ARG A 194 0.50 20.08 18.04
C ARG A 194 1.72 20.78 17.43
N LEU A 195 2.21 20.30 16.29
CA LEU A 195 3.35 20.91 15.59
C LEU A 195 3.03 22.34 15.14
N ALA A 196 1.80 22.61 14.69
CA ALA A 196 1.35 23.96 14.38
C ALA A 196 1.30 24.87 15.62
N ALA A 197 0.84 24.36 16.77
CA ALA A 197 0.85 25.12 18.03
C ALA A 197 2.28 25.51 18.45
N LEU A 198 3.25 24.62 18.24
CA LEU A 198 4.68 24.83 18.50
C LEU A 198 5.39 25.68 17.42
N GLY A 199 4.76 25.90 16.26
CA GLY A 199 5.35 26.62 15.13
C GLY A 199 6.40 25.80 14.36
N LEU A 200 6.34 24.47 14.44
CA LEU A 200 7.26 23.52 13.79
C LEU A 200 6.69 22.91 12.50
N ASP A 201 5.49 23.35 12.09
CA ASP A 201 4.78 22.92 10.89
C ASP A 201 5.63 23.06 9.62
N THR A 202 6.29 24.20 9.44
CA THR A 202 7.16 24.47 8.28
C THR A 202 8.37 23.54 8.21
N ALA A 203 8.99 23.24 9.36
CA ALA A 203 10.12 22.30 9.43
C ALA A 203 9.65 20.86 9.18
N ALA A 204 8.50 20.46 9.75
CA ALA A 204 7.92 19.14 9.53
C ALA A 204 7.53 18.92 8.07
N ASN A 205 6.88 19.90 7.42
CA ASN A 205 6.51 19.81 6.01
C ASN A 205 7.75 19.69 5.11
N ARG A 206 8.81 20.44 5.39
CA ARG A 206 10.08 20.35 4.65
C ARG A 206 10.70 18.94 4.74
N VAL A 207 10.65 18.31 5.91
CA VAL A 207 11.13 16.94 6.10
C VAL A 207 10.24 15.94 5.35
N LEU A 208 8.92 16.10 5.43
CA LEU A 208 7.95 15.21 4.77
C LEU A 208 8.00 15.32 3.23
N GLU A 209 8.21 16.53 2.68
CA GLU A 209 8.37 16.74 1.23
C GLU A 209 9.61 16.03 0.65
N ARG A 210 10.64 15.83 1.47
CA ARG A 210 11.88 15.12 1.09
C ARG A 210 11.84 13.62 1.39
N ALA A 211 10.82 13.16 2.11
CA ALA A 211 10.71 11.78 2.57
C ALA A 211 10.00 10.90 1.55
N THR A 212 10.50 9.67 1.39
CA THR A 212 9.74 8.61 0.72
C THR A 212 8.43 8.33 1.49
N PRO A 213 7.36 7.81 0.86
CA PRO A 213 6.10 7.54 1.54
C PRO A 213 6.24 6.65 2.80
N ARG A 214 7.17 5.69 2.77
CA ARG A 214 7.53 4.87 3.94
C ARG A 214 8.22 5.68 5.03
N ALA A 215 9.21 6.48 4.66
CA ALA A 215 9.92 7.33 5.60
C ALA A 215 8.97 8.36 6.25
N ALA A 216 8.02 8.92 5.50
CA ALA A 216 7.03 9.85 6.02
C ALA A 216 6.18 9.22 7.14
N LEU A 217 5.78 7.95 6.98
CA LEU A 217 5.05 7.22 8.00
C LEU A 217 5.89 7.00 9.27
N GLU A 218 7.16 6.60 9.12
CA GLU A 218 8.07 6.42 10.25
C GLU A 218 8.34 7.75 10.98
N VAL A 219 8.50 8.86 10.25
CA VAL A 219 8.66 10.19 10.86
C VAL A 219 7.41 10.55 11.67
N GLN A 220 6.21 10.32 11.14
CA GLN A 220 4.97 10.56 11.89
C GLN A 220 4.87 9.68 13.13
N SER A 221 5.22 8.39 13.03
CA SER A 221 5.25 7.47 14.17
C SER A 221 6.26 7.91 15.24
N LEU A 222 7.46 8.33 14.83
CA LEU A 222 8.49 8.85 15.74
C LEU A 222 8.01 10.10 16.48
N LEU A 223 7.42 11.06 15.79
CA LEU A 223 6.93 12.32 16.38
C LEU A 223 5.67 12.13 17.25
N ALA A 224 4.96 11.01 17.05
CA ALA A 224 3.81 10.60 17.85
C ALA A 224 4.20 9.78 19.09
N SER A 225 5.45 9.30 19.18
CA SER A 225 5.95 8.57 20.36
C SER A 225 5.87 9.44 21.62
N PRO A 226 5.48 8.88 22.79
CA PRO A 226 5.30 9.62 24.04
C PRO A 226 6.48 10.55 24.39
N ARG A 227 7.72 10.08 24.19
CA ARG A 227 8.95 10.84 24.47
C ARG A 227 9.04 12.15 23.70
N PHE A 228 8.62 12.14 22.42
CA PHE A 228 8.63 13.32 21.56
C PHE A 228 7.34 14.13 21.75
N ALA A 229 6.22 13.48 22.05
CA ALA A 229 4.96 14.16 22.35
C ALA A 229 5.06 15.04 23.61
N GLU A 230 5.75 14.58 24.64
CA GLU A 230 5.92 15.25 25.93
C GLU A 230 6.95 16.39 25.92
N SER A 231 7.92 16.38 24.99
CA SER A 231 9.02 17.36 24.94
C SER A 231 9.06 18.16 23.63
N PRO A 232 8.68 19.44 23.65
CA PRO A 232 8.75 20.34 22.48
C PRO A 232 10.16 20.53 21.92
N THR A 233 11.18 20.62 22.78
CA THR A 233 12.58 20.84 22.36
C THR A 233 13.17 19.59 21.70
N LEU A 234 12.82 18.41 22.21
CA LEU A 234 13.23 17.14 21.63
C LEU A 234 12.54 16.91 20.28
N THR A 235 11.28 17.33 20.13
CA THR A 235 10.58 17.36 18.82
C THR A 235 11.32 18.26 17.82
N ALA A 236 11.71 19.46 18.23
CA ALA A 236 12.44 20.39 17.36
C ALA A 236 13.82 19.85 16.96
N ALA A 237 14.56 19.27 17.90
CA ALA A 237 15.84 18.61 17.64
C ALA A 237 15.72 17.46 16.64
N ALA A 238 14.65 16.65 16.75
CA ALA A 238 14.40 15.55 15.82
C ALA A 238 14.15 16.02 14.39
N LEU A 239 13.35 17.07 14.23
CA LEU A 239 13.12 17.69 12.93
C LEU A 239 14.40 18.29 12.35
N GLY A 240 15.27 18.85 13.20
CA GLY A 240 16.59 19.35 12.79
C GLY A 240 17.51 18.24 12.27
N GLU A 241 17.60 17.12 12.98
CA GLU A 241 18.40 15.96 12.57
C GLU A 241 17.89 15.33 11.27
N LEU A 242 16.57 15.12 11.16
CA LEU A 242 15.95 14.61 9.94
C LEU A 242 16.11 15.60 8.76
N GLY A 243 16.17 16.90 9.05
CA GLY A 243 16.34 17.97 8.07
C GLY A 243 17.74 18.08 7.46
N GLN A 244 18.77 17.46 8.06
CA GLN A 244 20.14 17.50 7.53
C GLN A 244 20.31 16.64 6.27
N ALA A 245 19.49 15.60 6.07
CA ALA A 245 19.57 14.74 4.91
C ALA A 245 18.93 15.40 3.68
N THR A 246 19.57 15.23 2.50
CA THR A 246 19.03 15.74 1.21
C THR A 246 17.81 14.94 0.75
N THR A 247 17.83 13.62 0.97
CA THR A 247 16.74 12.68 0.67
C THR A 247 16.55 11.75 1.87
N LEU A 248 15.30 11.49 2.25
CA LEU A 248 14.99 10.71 3.45
C LEU A 248 14.33 9.37 3.08
N ASP A 249 15.09 8.29 3.23
CA ASP A 249 14.62 6.91 3.11
C ASP A 249 14.28 6.32 4.49
N GLN A 250 13.59 5.17 4.50
CA GLN A 250 13.16 4.54 5.75
C GLN A 250 14.36 4.20 6.66
N ALA A 251 15.46 3.74 6.09
CA ALA A 251 16.67 3.38 6.84
C ALA A 251 17.34 4.60 7.49
N ALA A 252 17.34 5.77 6.84
CA ALA A 252 17.82 7.01 7.46
C ALA A 252 16.94 7.43 8.64
N VAL A 253 15.61 7.38 8.50
CA VAL A 253 14.70 7.73 9.61
C VAL A 253 14.91 6.80 10.80
N LEU A 254 14.98 5.49 10.57
CA LEU A 254 15.20 4.51 11.65
C LEU A 254 16.55 4.69 12.34
N ARG A 255 17.61 5.05 11.61
CA ARG A 255 18.92 5.39 12.22
C ARG A 255 18.83 6.63 13.10
N VAL A 256 18.18 7.69 12.62
CA VAL A 256 17.97 8.91 13.42
C VAL A 256 17.12 8.62 14.65
N ALA A 257 16.02 7.87 14.48
CA ALA A 257 15.16 7.43 15.57
C ALA A 257 15.93 6.63 16.63
N ALA A 258 16.77 5.67 16.20
CA ALA A 258 17.62 4.88 17.10
C ALA A 258 18.62 5.75 17.87
N ASN A 259 19.30 6.68 17.17
CA ASN A 259 20.26 7.60 17.78
C ASN A 259 19.60 8.54 18.79
N MET A 260 18.41 9.05 18.50
CA MET A 260 17.67 9.93 19.40
C MET A 260 16.99 9.18 20.55
N SER A 261 16.70 7.89 20.35
CA SER A 261 16.12 7.03 21.39
C SER A 261 17.19 6.43 22.32
N ALA A 262 18.48 6.58 21.99
CA ALA A 262 19.58 6.09 22.80
C ALA A 262 19.52 6.63 24.24
N PRO A 263 19.97 5.83 25.24
CA PRO A 263 20.00 6.27 26.64
C PRO A 263 20.85 7.54 26.80
N GLY A 264 20.36 8.53 27.55
CA GLY A 264 21.09 9.77 27.83
C GLY A 264 20.92 10.88 26.79
N VAL A 265 20.47 10.58 25.57
CA VAL A 265 20.32 11.57 24.49
C VAL A 265 19.03 12.37 24.67
N GLY A 266 19.09 13.70 24.73
CA GLY A 266 17.91 14.56 24.94
C GLY A 266 17.46 14.67 26.40
N ASP A 267 18.11 13.96 27.33
CA ASP A 267 17.83 14.08 28.76
C ASP A 267 18.25 15.46 29.31
N GLY A 268 19.28 16.08 28.73
CA GLY A 268 19.66 17.45 29.04
C GLY A 268 18.61 18.46 28.57
N LEU A 269 18.08 18.29 27.36
CA LEU A 269 16.99 19.13 26.84
C LEU A 269 15.72 19.03 27.68
N THR A 270 15.30 17.82 28.04
CA THR A 270 14.13 17.63 28.93
C THR A 270 14.40 18.20 30.33
N ARG A 271 15.64 18.18 30.82
CA ARG A 271 16.02 18.86 32.07
C ARG A 271 15.92 20.39 31.96
N LEU A 272 16.29 20.98 30.83
CA LEU A 272 16.12 22.42 30.60
C LEU A 272 14.64 22.82 30.63
N GLU A 273 13.75 22.00 30.05
CA GLU A 273 12.30 22.21 30.11
C GLU A 273 11.77 22.09 31.55
N ARG A 274 12.14 21.02 32.26
CA ARG A 274 11.69 20.78 33.64
C ARG A 274 12.18 21.78 34.66
N ALA A 275 13.31 22.45 34.40
CA ALA A 275 13.84 23.47 35.30
C ALA A 275 13.01 24.76 35.37
N ARG A 276 12.06 24.93 34.44
CA ARG A 276 11.13 26.05 34.40
C ARG A 276 9.72 25.56 34.03
N PRO A 277 9.01 24.89 34.96
CA PRO A 277 7.67 24.37 34.69
C PRO A 277 6.65 25.48 34.36
N ASP A 278 6.92 26.72 34.79
CA ASP A 278 6.03 27.87 34.61
C ASP A 278 6.12 28.55 33.23
N THR A 279 7.01 28.07 32.35
CA THR A 279 7.27 28.70 31.04
C THR A 279 7.35 27.69 29.91
N VAL A 280 6.85 28.07 28.73
CA VAL A 280 6.95 27.24 27.52
C VAL A 280 8.12 27.75 26.67
N PRO A 281 8.87 26.86 25.98
CA PRO A 281 9.90 27.27 25.03
C PRO A 281 9.33 28.22 23.97
N SER A 282 10.05 29.28 23.63
CA SER A 282 9.58 30.18 22.57
C SER A 282 9.56 29.50 21.21
N LYS A 283 8.55 29.85 20.40
CA LYS A 283 8.45 29.35 19.01
C LYS A 283 9.69 29.69 18.18
N THR A 284 10.35 30.81 18.44
CA THR A 284 11.57 31.22 17.73
C THR A 284 12.77 30.35 18.11
N ALA A 285 12.91 29.97 19.39
CA ALA A 285 13.94 29.04 19.82
C ALA A 285 13.73 27.64 19.24
N LEU A 286 12.48 27.13 19.25
CA LEU A 286 12.15 25.84 18.66
C LEU A 286 12.41 25.80 17.15
N LYS A 287 12.07 26.87 16.42
CA LYS A 287 12.40 26.98 15.00
C LYS A 287 13.91 26.97 14.74
N ALA A 288 14.68 27.72 15.51
CA ALA A 288 16.15 27.72 15.39
C ALA A 288 16.75 26.34 15.62
N MET A 289 16.25 25.58 16.61
CA MET A 289 16.63 24.20 16.84
C MET A 289 16.29 23.27 15.66
N ALA A 290 15.12 23.43 15.06
CA ALA A 290 14.70 22.65 13.89
C ALA A 290 15.42 23.03 12.58
N GLU A 291 16.04 24.21 12.52
CA GLU A 291 16.79 24.69 11.34
C GLU A 291 18.28 24.33 11.37
N GLY A 292 18.73 23.59 12.39
CA GLY A 292 20.09 23.04 12.45
C GLY A 292 20.99 23.68 13.52
N CYS A 293 20.44 24.31 14.56
CA CYS A 293 21.25 24.60 15.74
C CYS A 293 21.78 23.29 16.36
N ASP A 294 23.02 23.34 16.84
CA ASP A 294 23.70 22.22 17.50
C ASP A 294 23.08 21.93 18.88
N TRP A 295 21.92 21.27 18.86
CA TRP A 295 21.20 20.88 20.07
C TRP A 295 21.97 19.85 20.90
N ARG A 296 22.95 19.12 20.33
CA ARG A 296 23.76 18.13 21.04
C ARG A 296 24.72 18.77 22.03
N SER A 297 25.34 19.90 21.67
CA SER A 297 26.16 20.66 22.62
C SER A 297 25.31 21.24 23.76
N ALA A 298 24.10 21.72 23.46
CA ALA A 298 23.16 22.16 24.49
C ALA A 298 22.69 21.02 25.41
N ASP A 299 22.44 19.83 24.86
CA ASP A 299 22.03 18.64 25.60
C ASP A 299 23.13 18.14 26.56
N THR A 300 24.36 18.01 26.04
CA THR A 300 25.53 17.58 26.84
C THR A 300 25.90 18.61 27.92
N ALA A 301 25.83 19.90 27.61
CA ALA A 301 26.02 20.95 28.61
C ALA A 301 24.92 20.90 29.69
N ALA A 302 23.66 20.73 29.31
CA ALA A 302 22.54 20.62 30.26
C ALA A 302 22.59 19.37 31.15
N ALA A 303 23.21 18.29 30.67
CA ALA A 303 23.39 17.07 31.45
C ALA A 303 24.35 17.27 32.64
N THR A 304 25.35 18.14 32.54
CA THR A 304 26.41 18.30 33.55
C THR A 304 26.15 19.44 34.54
N VAL A 305 25.43 20.48 34.11
CA VAL A 305 25.19 21.71 34.88
C VAL A 305 24.07 21.52 35.93
N ARG A 306 24.14 22.25 37.07
CA ARG A 306 23.15 22.17 38.17
C ARG A 306 22.61 23.55 38.59
N GLY A 307 21.40 23.55 39.16
CA GLY A 307 20.84 24.71 39.89
C GLY A 307 20.67 25.99 39.06
N ALA A 308 21.26 27.09 39.54
CA ALA A 308 21.07 28.43 38.97
C ALA A 308 21.64 28.57 37.55
N GLU A 309 22.75 27.88 37.25
CA GLU A 309 23.37 27.87 35.92
C GLU A 309 22.49 27.19 34.89
N LEU A 310 21.78 26.12 35.28
CA LEU A 310 20.83 25.42 34.41
C LEU A 310 19.62 26.30 34.09
N SER A 311 19.14 27.08 35.06
CA SER A 311 18.12 28.12 34.85
C SER A 311 18.60 29.24 33.92
N GLY A 312 19.87 29.65 34.03
CA GLY A 312 20.49 30.63 33.14
C GLY A 312 20.57 30.11 31.70
N MET A 313 21.01 28.86 31.53
CA MET A 313 21.10 28.20 30.23
C MET A 313 19.73 27.99 29.59
N ALA A 314 18.71 27.62 30.37
CA ALA A 314 17.33 27.53 29.88
C ALA A 314 16.82 28.88 29.33
N ARG A 315 17.19 30.01 29.97
CA ARG A 315 16.84 31.34 29.46
C ARG A 315 17.51 31.66 28.13
N THR A 316 18.78 31.29 27.98
CA THR A 316 19.56 31.55 26.76
C THR A 316 19.11 30.67 25.59
N VAL A 317 18.93 29.37 25.84
CA VAL A 317 18.65 28.36 24.81
C VAL A 317 17.17 28.33 24.45
N LEU A 318 16.26 28.31 25.43
CA LEU A 318 14.82 28.16 25.18
C LEU A 318 14.08 29.49 25.01
N ARG A 319 14.72 30.62 25.40
CA ARG A 319 14.13 31.97 25.42
C ARG A 319 12.68 31.93 25.93
N PRO A 320 12.46 31.42 27.16
CA PRO A 320 11.14 31.05 27.65
C PRO A 320 10.17 32.23 27.62
N GLN A 321 8.94 31.98 27.18
CA GLN A 321 7.87 32.96 27.27
C GLN A 321 6.94 32.61 28.44
N PRO A 322 6.41 33.62 29.16
CA PRO A 322 5.41 33.36 30.20
C PRO A 322 4.21 32.66 29.57
N VAL A 323 3.72 31.60 30.22
CA VAL A 323 2.43 31.01 29.87
C VAL A 323 1.39 32.09 30.10
N LYS A 324 0.92 32.73 29.02
CA LYS A 324 -0.24 33.60 29.11
C LYS A 324 -1.35 32.71 29.68
N PRO A 325 -1.90 32.99 30.88
CA PRO A 325 -3.04 32.23 31.35
C PRO A 325 -4.07 32.31 30.24
N ALA A 326 -4.57 31.15 29.81
CA ALA A 326 -5.72 31.13 28.94
C ALA A 326 -6.75 32.02 29.63
N ALA A 327 -7.05 33.17 29.02
CA ALA A 327 -8.23 33.93 29.42
C ALA A 327 -9.35 32.89 29.43
N PRO A 328 -10.14 32.79 30.52
CA PRO A 328 -11.24 31.84 30.56
C PRO A 328 -12.01 32.03 29.28
N ALA A 329 -12.09 30.97 28.47
CA ALA A 329 -12.94 30.97 27.31
C ALA A 329 -14.30 31.45 27.80
N GLU A 330 -14.79 32.55 27.23
CA GLU A 330 -16.19 32.94 27.41
C GLU A 330 -17.01 31.67 27.20
N PRO A 331 -17.86 31.29 28.17
CA PRO A 331 -18.66 30.09 28.02
C PRO A 331 -19.50 30.28 26.76
N ALA A 332 -19.30 29.37 25.80
CA ALA A 332 -20.18 29.25 24.65
C ALA A 332 -21.63 29.29 25.17
N PRO A 333 -22.53 30.10 24.57
CA PRO A 333 -23.90 30.16 25.02
C PRO A 333 -24.50 28.75 24.95
N ALA A 334 -24.91 28.25 26.11
CA ALA A 334 -25.55 26.95 26.26
C ALA A 334 -26.72 26.81 25.26
N PRO A 335 -26.94 25.61 24.68
CA PRO A 335 -28.10 25.38 23.83
C PRO A 335 -29.36 25.65 24.65
N ARG A 336 -30.19 26.59 24.18
CA ARG A 336 -31.52 26.83 24.74
C ARG A 336 -32.30 25.53 24.75
N ALA A 337 -32.53 25.01 25.95
CA ALA A 337 -33.51 23.97 26.22
C ALA A 337 -34.89 24.48 25.79
N ALA A 338 -35.42 23.96 24.69
CA ALA A 338 -36.82 24.10 24.35
C ALA A 338 -37.62 23.21 25.32
N ALA A 339 -38.02 23.81 26.44
CA ALA A 339 -38.95 23.21 27.38
C ALA A 339 -40.27 22.90 26.67
N ARG A 340 -40.69 21.64 26.80
CA ARG A 340 -42.03 21.14 26.52
C ARG A 340 -43.08 22.05 27.17
N LYS A 341 -44.00 22.60 26.38
CA LYS A 341 -45.35 22.93 26.85
C LYS A 341 -46.31 21.91 26.27
N ALA A 342 -46.84 21.08 27.15
CA ALA A 342 -48.07 20.35 26.91
C ALA A 342 -49.25 21.31 27.12
N SER A 343 -50.16 21.36 26.15
CA SER A 343 -51.57 21.66 26.40
C SER A 343 -52.41 20.88 25.38
N ALA A 344 -53.16 19.92 25.91
CA ALA A 344 -54.36 19.32 25.34
C ALA A 344 -55.39 20.43 24.95
N ALA A 345 -56.41 20.27 24.11
CA ALA A 345 -56.99 19.21 23.31
C ALA A 345 -57.89 19.90 22.26
N ALA A 346 -58.14 19.30 21.09
CA ALA A 346 -59.43 19.38 20.40
C ALA A 346 -59.47 18.42 19.21
N VAL A 347 -60.55 17.65 19.19
CA VAL A 347 -60.97 16.60 18.26
C VAL A 347 -61.38 17.18 16.91
N THR A 348 -61.15 16.46 15.80
CA THR A 348 -62.17 16.09 14.78
C THR A 348 -61.55 15.45 13.52
N GLY A 349 -62.15 14.33 13.09
CA GLY A 349 -62.56 14.15 11.69
C GLY A 349 -61.62 13.40 10.72
N PRO A 350 -62.02 12.20 10.24
CA PRO A 350 -61.29 11.43 9.24
C PRO A 350 -61.72 11.82 7.81
N GLY A 351 -60.82 11.74 6.83
CA GLY A 351 -61.22 11.89 5.43
C GLY A 351 -60.09 12.12 4.43
N GLU A 352 -59.86 11.10 3.61
CA GLU A 352 -59.91 11.21 2.15
C GLU A 352 -58.67 11.68 1.35
N LYS A 353 -58.21 10.74 0.50
CA LYS A 353 -57.65 10.83 -0.88
C LYS A 353 -56.45 11.77 -1.12
N ALA A 354 -55.29 11.24 -1.49
CA ALA A 354 -54.89 10.73 -2.81
C ALA A 354 -54.18 11.78 -3.68
N ALA A 355 -53.08 11.31 -4.30
CA ALA A 355 -52.48 11.84 -5.52
C ALA A 355 -51.71 13.18 -5.34
N THR A 356 -50.62 13.53 -6.02
CA THR A 356 -50.01 13.13 -7.30
C THR A 356 -48.53 13.60 -7.32
N THR A 357 -47.66 12.85 -8.00
CA THR A 357 -46.38 13.25 -8.64
C THR A 357 -46.60 14.46 -9.61
N PRO A 358 -45.65 15.13 -10.32
CA PRO A 358 -44.20 14.92 -10.49
C PRO A 358 -43.34 16.23 -10.67
N SER A 359 -42.10 16.06 -11.15
CA SER A 359 -41.41 16.94 -12.12
C SER A 359 -40.32 17.92 -11.63
N GLY A 360 -39.07 17.46 -11.73
CA GLY A 360 -38.10 17.97 -12.71
C GLY A 360 -37.71 19.46 -12.73
N LYS A 361 -36.42 19.73 -12.51
CA LYS A 361 -35.67 20.64 -13.40
C LYS A 361 -34.17 20.39 -13.38
N ARG A 362 -33.61 20.61 -14.56
CA ARG A 362 -32.34 20.16 -15.13
C ARG A 362 -31.47 21.39 -15.42
N ARG A 363 -30.17 21.15 -15.65
CA ARG A 363 -29.13 21.98 -16.34
C ARG A 363 -28.24 22.82 -15.42
N LYS A 364 -26.94 22.99 -15.69
CA LYS A 364 -26.12 22.69 -16.90
C LYS A 364 -24.63 22.66 -16.52
N ALA A 365 -23.85 21.84 -17.23
CA ALA A 365 -22.39 21.84 -17.26
C ALA A 365 -21.83 22.99 -18.12
N ALA A 366 -20.58 23.39 -17.86
CA ALA A 366 -19.76 24.26 -18.72
C ALA A 366 -18.44 23.55 -19.09
N PRO A 367 -17.90 23.72 -20.32
CA PRO A 367 -16.83 22.89 -20.86
C PRO A 367 -15.43 23.53 -20.83
N ALA A 368 -14.44 22.66 -21.05
CA ALA A 368 -13.00 22.88 -21.06
C ALA A 368 -12.49 23.76 -22.22
N ALA A 369 -11.40 24.50 -21.95
CA ALA A 369 -10.63 25.26 -22.93
C ALA A 369 -9.32 24.52 -23.26
N ALA A 370 -9.09 24.24 -24.55
CA ALA A 370 -7.83 23.77 -25.10
C ALA A 370 -7.10 24.93 -25.80
N LYS A 371 -5.78 25.02 -25.60
CA LYS A 371 -4.87 25.92 -26.34
C LYS A 371 -4.24 25.18 -27.53
N PRO A 372 -3.96 25.85 -28.67
CA PRO A 372 -3.45 25.22 -29.89
C PRO A 372 -1.91 25.24 -29.98
N ALA A 373 -1.36 24.28 -30.74
CA ALA A 373 0.03 24.25 -31.19
C ALA A 373 0.22 25.03 -32.52
N PRO A 374 1.43 25.54 -32.83
CA PRO A 374 1.67 26.40 -33.99
C PRO A 374 2.07 25.61 -35.25
N ALA A 375 1.57 26.04 -36.41
CA ALA A 375 2.00 25.57 -37.73
C ALA A 375 2.82 26.65 -38.45
N THR A 376 4.07 26.32 -38.76
CA THR A 376 4.97 27.09 -39.64
C THR A 376 4.55 26.94 -41.10
N LYS A 377 4.28 28.06 -41.77
CA LYS A 377 4.14 28.15 -43.24
C LYS A 377 5.46 28.63 -43.85
N THR A 378 6.02 27.85 -44.77
CA THR A 378 7.03 28.28 -45.74
C THR A 378 6.61 27.80 -47.12
N LYS A 379 6.18 28.74 -47.96
CA LYS A 379 6.62 28.88 -49.36
C LYS A 379 5.89 30.05 -50.02
N GLY A 380 6.67 31.07 -50.37
CA GLY A 380 6.29 32.07 -51.36
C GLY A 380 6.39 31.48 -52.77
N GLY A 381 5.61 32.06 -53.69
CA GLY A 381 5.76 31.82 -55.11
C GLY A 381 6.82 32.72 -55.74
N ARG A 382 7.46 32.24 -56.81
CA ARG A 382 7.75 33.01 -58.04
C ARG A 382 8.45 32.12 -59.08
N LYS A 383 7.95 32.29 -60.31
CA LYS A 383 8.46 31.86 -61.63
C LYS A 383 8.31 30.39 -61.99
#